data_AF-A0A935EZE8-F1
#
_entry.id   AF-A0A935EZE8-F1
#
_cell.length_a   1.000
_cell.length_b   1.000
_cell.length_c   1.000
_cell.angle_alpha   90.00
_cell.angle_beta   90.00
_cell.angle_gamma   90.00
#
_symmetry.space_group_name_H-M   'P 1'
#
loop_
_entity.id
_entity.type
_entity.pdbx_description
1 polymer ?
#
loop_
_entity_poly.entity_id
_entity_poly.type
_entity_poly.pdbx_seq_one_letter_code
_entity_poly.pdbx_strand_id
1 'polypeptide(L)'
;MKPISILALHILFVLSVSGQPQPDLTTQINAVLQERYLSEEVDLKQHERLSRSFDNLFTKLVETAPSTSDETGAKNKLLAIASYKRSRPELFQEIDATYAFGVSDPQHRAPRSPALMAKHATEQYRLVWEYYLLKPTSVGYSDQFTLRIVKALSRINNPKSNVSIEFNYLNTTKPAVALTQVVAEQQQYMLTILGNNPSTENLYVLLNLLSISNIQRQSQTNRSRLVTWQPESYVKSLFSDNAVLISKNRWRDVIGQIDRSKLTAQQRRLLDDLTPQ
;
A
#
# COMPACT_ATOMS: atom_id res chain seq x y z
N MET A 1 31.03 42.54 28.90
CA MET A 1 30.30 42.63 27.62
C MET A 1 30.55 41.34 26.85
N LYS A 2 29.51 40.54 26.61
CA LYS A 2 29.59 39.25 25.89
C LYS A 2 29.10 39.46 24.45
N PRO A 3 29.76 38.93 23.41
CA PRO A 3 29.18 38.90 22.08
C PRO A 3 28.21 37.72 21.93
N ILE A 4 27.07 38.00 21.30
CA ILE A 4 26.00 37.06 20.96
C ILE A 4 26.40 36.34 19.67
N SER A 5 26.47 35.01 19.72
CA SER A 5 26.61 34.16 18.52
C SER A 5 25.24 33.95 17.88
N ILE A 6 25.07 34.43 16.65
CA ILE A 6 23.90 34.18 15.80
C ILE A 6 24.18 32.89 15.03
N LEU A 7 23.44 31.82 15.34
CA LEU A 7 23.50 30.54 14.63
C LEU A 7 22.82 30.67 13.27
N ALA A 8 23.54 30.27 12.22
CA ALA A 8 23.14 30.36 10.83
C ALA A 8 21.96 29.45 10.47
N LEU A 9 20.90 30.08 9.95
CA LEU A 9 19.76 29.45 9.29
C LEU A 9 20.22 28.89 7.93
N HIS A 10 20.30 27.56 7.80
CA HIS A 10 20.52 26.90 6.51
C HIS A 10 19.24 26.97 5.67
N ILE A 11 19.12 28.04 4.88
CA ILE A 11 18.17 28.12 3.78
C ILE A 11 18.72 27.24 2.64
N LEU A 12 18.02 26.15 2.34
CA LEU A 12 18.22 25.36 1.12
C LEU A 12 17.76 26.21 -0.08
N PHE A 13 18.70 26.96 -0.65
CA PHE A 13 18.55 27.56 -1.98
C PHE A 13 18.71 26.45 -3.02
N VAL A 14 17.60 25.98 -3.58
CA VAL A 14 17.63 25.15 -4.79
C VAL A 14 17.97 26.08 -5.95
N LEU A 15 19.25 26.06 -6.35
CA LEU A 15 19.71 26.63 -7.60
C LEU A 15 19.04 25.87 -8.75
N SER A 16 18.22 26.58 -9.52
CA SER A 16 17.60 26.11 -10.76
C SER A 16 18.69 25.84 -11.80
N VAL A 17 19.17 24.60 -11.86
CA VAL A 17 19.96 24.11 -12.99
C VAL A 17 19.02 23.98 -14.19
N SER A 18 19.00 25.00 -15.04
CA SER A 18 18.27 25.03 -16.30
C SER A 18 18.83 23.96 -17.25
N GLY A 19 18.11 22.85 -17.43
CA GLY A 19 18.46 21.86 -18.45
C GLY A 19 18.08 20.40 -18.15
N GLN A 20 17.60 20.08 -16.94
CA GLN A 20 17.08 18.74 -16.67
C GLN A 20 15.63 18.63 -17.19
N PRO A 21 15.28 17.63 -18.01
CA PRO A 21 13.90 17.41 -18.42
C PRO A 21 13.04 17.20 -17.17
N GLN A 22 11.94 17.94 -17.05
CA GLN A 22 11.03 17.77 -15.92
C GLN A 22 10.53 16.32 -15.90
N PRO A 23 10.62 15.61 -14.76
CA PRO A 23 10.16 14.23 -14.69
C PRO A 23 8.67 14.15 -15.04
N ASP A 24 8.24 13.08 -15.70
CA ASP A 24 6.83 12.90 -16.01
C ASP A 24 5.97 12.80 -14.73
N LEU A 25 4.67 13.07 -14.83
CA LEU A 25 3.77 13.12 -13.68
C LEU A 25 3.72 11.80 -12.88
N THR A 26 3.83 10.65 -13.53
CA THR A 26 3.83 9.35 -12.83
C THR A 26 5.10 9.16 -12.02
N THR A 27 6.24 9.66 -12.52
CA THR A 27 7.51 9.68 -11.79
C THR A 27 7.43 10.60 -10.57
N GLN A 28 6.83 11.79 -10.71
CA GLN A 28 6.63 12.72 -9.58
C GLN A 28 5.68 12.13 -8.52
N ILE A 29 4.56 11.52 -8.92
CA ILE A 29 3.63 10.84 -8.01
C ILE A 29 4.35 9.71 -7.26
N ASN A 30 5.13 8.89 -7.97
CA ASN A 30 5.90 7.83 -7.35
C ASN A 30 6.89 8.37 -6.30
N ALA A 31 7.54 9.51 -6.54
CA ALA A 31 8.41 10.13 -5.55
C ALA A 31 7.64 10.49 -4.27
N VAL A 32 6.44 11.09 -4.38
CA VAL A 32 5.57 11.40 -3.23
C VAL A 32 5.16 10.13 -2.47
N LEU A 33 4.80 9.07 -3.19
CA LEU A 33 4.41 7.78 -2.60
C LEU A 33 5.57 7.11 -1.85
N GLN A 34 6.80 7.29 -2.33
CA GLN A 34 8.00 6.78 -1.69
C GLN A 34 8.38 7.59 -0.45
N GLU A 35 8.21 8.92 -0.49
CA GLU A 35 8.53 9.82 0.61
C GLU A 35 7.65 9.57 1.85
N ARG A 36 6.42 9.08 1.65
CA ARG A 36 5.43 8.77 2.71
C ARG A 36 6.00 8.00 3.90
N TYR A 37 6.91 7.07 3.68
CA TYR A 37 7.41 6.17 4.73
C TYR A 37 8.82 6.52 5.22
N LEU A 38 9.43 7.60 4.72
CA LEU A 38 10.80 7.98 5.10
C LEU A 38 10.87 8.72 6.44
N SER A 39 9.72 9.14 6.99
CA SER A 39 9.68 9.80 8.30
C SER A 39 9.62 8.78 9.44
N GLU A 40 10.48 8.95 10.44
CA GLU A 40 10.51 8.09 11.64
C GLU A 40 9.36 8.42 12.60
N GLU A 41 8.83 9.64 12.57
CA GLU A 41 7.71 10.09 13.39
C GLU A 41 6.45 10.32 12.55
N VAL A 42 5.28 10.06 13.15
CA VAL A 42 3.98 10.39 12.54
C VAL A 42 3.77 11.91 12.63
N ASP A 43 4.39 12.66 11.71
CA ASP A 43 4.12 14.08 11.54
C ASP A 43 2.85 14.27 10.70
N LEU A 44 1.75 14.60 11.38
CA LEU A 44 0.46 14.88 10.74
C LEU A 44 0.58 15.96 9.65
N LYS A 45 1.47 16.96 9.82
CA LYS A 45 1.68 18.02 8.81
C LYS A 45 2.37 17.47 7.57
N GLN A 46 3.33 16.57 7.74
CA GLN A 46 3.98 15.89 6.63
C GLN A 46 2.99 15.00 5.88
N HIS A 47 2.18 14.21 6.60
CA HIS A 47 1.13 13.38 6.00
C HIS A 47 0.14 14.21 5.18
N GLU A 48 -0.32 15.34 5.73
CA GLU A 48 -1.21 16.26 5.04
C GLU A 48 -0.54 16.89 3.80
N ARG A 49 0.72 17.35 3.92
CA ARG A 49 1.49 17.87 2.77
C ARG A 49 1.62 16.84 1.66
N LEU A 50 1.96 15.59 2.00
CA LEU A 50 2.11 14.51 1.03
C LEU A 50 0.78 14.13 0.38
N SER A 51 -0.31 14.06 1.16
CA SER A 51 -1.65 13.82 0.62
C SER A 51 -2.06 14.93 -0.36
N ARG A 52 -1.86 16.20 0.00
CA ARG A 52 -2.15 17.34 -0.90
C ARG A 52 -1.28 17.32 -2.15
N SER A 53 0.02 17.03 -2.00
CA SER A 53 0.95 16.91 -3.13
C SER A 53 0.51 15.80 -4.09
N PHE A 54 0.17 14.63 -3.54
CA PHE A 54 -0.37 13.52 -4.31
C PHE A 54 -1.66 13.91 -5.04
N ASP A 55 -2.64 14.50 -4.35
CA ASP A 55 -3.92 14.90 -4.96
C ASP A 55 -3.72 15.93 -6.09
N ASN A 56 -2.82 16.90 -5.92
CA ASN A 56 -2.51 17.90 -6.94
C ASN A 56 -1.87 17.26 -8.18
N LEU A 57 -0.87 16.40 -7.99
CA LEU A 57 -0.19 15.72 -9.10
C LEU A 57 -1.13 14.73 -9.79
N PHE A 58 -1.93 13.99 -9.02
CA PHE A 58 -2.88 13.02 -9.55
C PHE A 58 -4.00 13.71 -10.33
N THR A 59 -4.48 14.88 -9.90
CA THR A 59 -5.46 15.67 -10.66
C THR A 59 -4.92 16.07 -12.03
N LYS A 60 -3.67 16.55 -12.10
CA LYS A 60 -2.99 16.83 -13.37
C LYS A 60 -2.82 15.57 -14.23
N LEU A 61 -2.58 14.42 -13.59
CA LEU A 61 -2.50 13.14 -14.29
C LEU A 61 -3.86 12.75 -14.86
N VAL A 62 -4.95 12.91 -14.12
CA VAL A 62 -6.33 12.64 -14.57
C VAL A 62 -6.67 13.46 -15.82
N GLU A 63 -6.27 14.74 -15.86
CA GLU A 63 -6.49 15.63 -17.00
C GLU A 63 -5.74 15.17 -18.26
N THR A 64 -4.53 14.62 -18.10
CA THR A 64 -3.60 14.35 -19.21
C THR A 64 -3.42 12.88 -19.56
N ALA A 65 -3.91 11.94 -18.73
CA ALA A 65 -3.66 10.52 -18.91
C ALA A 65 -4.31 9.98 -20.21
N PRO A 66 -3.58 9.18 -21.01
CA PRO A 66 -4.19 8.45 -22.12
C PRO A 66 -5.20 7.42 -21.60
N SER A 67 -6.17 7.06 -22.44
CA SER A 67 -6.97 5.86 -22.20
C SER A 67 -6.07 4.63 -22.33
N THR A 68 -6.01 3.82 -21.27
CA THR A 68 -5.24 2.58 -21.26
C THR A 68 -6.00 1.51 -20.49
N SER A 69 -5.95 0.29 -20.99
CA SER A 69 -6.37 -0.92 -20.27
C SER A 69 -5.17 -1.71 -19.72
N ASP A 70 -3.95 -1.27 -20.04
CA ASP A 70 -2.73 -1.85 -19.48
C ASP A 70 -2.55 -1.38 -18.03
N GLU A 71 -2.44 -2.36 -17.15
CA GLU A 71 -2.30 -2.19 -15.71
C GLU A 71 -1.00 -2.83 -15.21
N THR A 72 -0.11 -3.23 -16.12
CA THR A 72 1.16 -3.88 -15.80
C THR A 72 2.21 -2.86 -15.34
N GLY A 73 2.74 -3.06 -14.13
CA GLY A 73 3.70 -2.15 -13.53
C GLY A 73 3.08 -0.85 -12.97
N ALA A 74 3.81 -0.23 -12.02
CA ALA A 74 3.30 0.89 -11.24
C ALA A 74 2.89 2.11 -12.08
N LYS A 75 3.65 2.42 -13.14
CA LYS A 75 3.35 3.53 -14.04
C LYS A 75 2.02 3.34 -14.76
N ASN A 76 1.84 2.22 -15.46
CA ASN A 76 0.62 1.96 -16.22
C ASN A 76 -0.58 1.80 -15.29
N LYS A 77 -0.35 1.26 -14.08
CA LYS A 77 -1.36 1.24 -13.03
C LYS A 77 -1.86 2.63 -12.65
N LEU A 78 -0.96 3.60 -12.40
CA LEU A 78 -1.35 4.98 -12.10
C LEU A 78 -2.13 5.62 -13.26
N LEU A 79 -1.71 5.36 -14.51
CA LEU A 79 -2.41 5.84 -15.71
C LEU A 79 -3.81 5.23 -15.84
N ALA A 80 -3.96 3.93 -15.59
CA ALA A 80 -5.24 3.24 -15.61
C ALA A 80 -6.19 3.80 -14.54
N ILE A 81 -5.71 4.01 -13.31
CA ILE A 81 -6.51 4.63 -12.24
C ILE A 81 -6.89 6.06 -12.61
N ALA A 82 -5.97 6.86 -13.16
CA ALA A 82 -6.23 8.24 -13.54
C ALA A 82 -7.28 8.34 -14.66
N SER A 83 -7.16 7.50 -15.69
CA SER A 83 -8.13 7.40 -16.79
C SER A 83 -9.50 6.92 -16.30
N TYR A 84 -9.52 5.98 -15.34
CA TYR A 84 -10.74 5.52 -14.69
C TYR A 84 -11.41 6.62 -13.87
N LYS A 85 -10.65 7.38 -13.07
CA LYS A 85 -11.16 8.52 -12.30
C LYS A 85 -11.71 9.63 -13.20
N ARG A 86 -11.08 9.89 -14.35
CA ARG A 86 -11.58 10.87 -15.33
C ARG A 86 -12.95 10.46 -15.89
N SER A 87 -13.12 9.17 -16.21
CA SER A 87 -14.35 8.66 -16.83
C SER A 87 -15.46 8.32 -15.84
N ARG A 88 -15.13 8.10 -14.56
CA ARG A 88 -16.08 7.71 -13.51
C ARG A 88 -15.81 8.43 -12.17
N PRO A 89 -15.77 9.77 -12.13
CA PRO A 89 -15.48 10.51 -10.90
C PRO A 89 -16.51 10.24 -9.78
N GLU A 90 -17.75 9.93 -10.15
CA GLU A 90 -18.85 9.65 -9.21
C GLU A 90 -18.58 8.45 -8.31
N LEU A 91 -17.88 7.42 -8.80
CA LEU A 91 -17.54 6.24 -7.98
C LEU A 91 -16.50 6.59 -6.90
N PHE A 92 -15.56 7.48 -7.20
CA PHE A 92 -14.56 7.95 -6.22
C PHE A 92 -15.22 8.81 -5.15
N GLN A 93 -16.12 9.71 -5.56
CA GLN A 93 -16.90 10.56 -4.67
C GLN A 93 -17.81 9.74 -3.75
N GLU A 94 -18.46 8.70 -4.29
CA GLU A 94 -19.31 7.80 -3.49
C GLU A 94 -18.50 7.09 -2.40
N ILE A 95 -17.32 6.56 -2.73
CA ILE A 95 -16.44 5.89 -1.75
C ILE A 95 -15.93 6.89 -0.71
N ASP A 96 -15.53 8.10 -1.11
CA ASP A 96 -15.11 9.15 -0.18
C ASP A 96 -16.23 9.51 0.78
N ALA A 97 -17.42 9.84 0.26
CA ALA A 97 -18.56 10.25 1.06
C ALA A 97 -19.06 9.14 2.00
N THR A 98 -19.02 7.88 1.53
CA THR A 98 -19.52 6.75 2.32
C THR A 98 -18.53 6.31 3.39
N TYR A 99 -17.24 6.22 3.05
CA TYR A 99 -16.27 5.49 3.87
C TYR A 99 -15.12 6.35 4.40
N ALA A 100 -14.68 7.37 3.68
CA ALA A 100 -13.61 8.25 4.14
C ALA A 100 -14.16 9.34 5.07
N PHE A 101 -15.30 9.95 4.72
CA PHE A 101 -15.90 11.06 5.46
C PHE A 101 -17.30 10.75 6.01
N GLY A 102 -17.80 9.53 5.80
CA GLY A 102 -19.12 9.12 6.26
C GLY A 102 -19.22 9.14 7.78
N VAL A 103 -20.05 10.04 8.32
CA VAL A 103 -20.44 10.00 9.73
C VAL A 103 -21.55 8.97 9.86
N SER A 104 -21.27 7.87 10.55
CA SER A 104 -22.33 6.96 10.98
C SER A 104 -22.26 6.80 12.49
N ASP A 105 -23.16 7.51 13.15
CA ASP A 105 -23.58 7.43 14.57
C ASP A 105 -23.23 8.68 15.44
N PRO A 106 -24.24 9.48 15.83
CA PRO A 106 -24.10 10.56 16.82
C PRO A 106 -23.53 10.12 18.18
N GLN A 107 -23.55 8.82 18.49
CA GLN A 107 -22.97 8.28 19.73
C GLN A 107 -21.45 8.05 19.66
N HIS A 108 -20.86 8.10 18.47
CA HIS A 108 -19.42 7.91 18.31
C HIS A 108 -18.69 9.27 18.39
N ARG A 109 -17.60 9.33 19.16
CA ARG A 109 -16.78 10.54 19.34
C ARG A 109 -16.01 10.98 18.08
N ALA A 110 -15.96 10.12 17.05
CA ALA A 110 -15.29 10.37 15.77
C ALA A 110 -16.02 9.65 14.62
N PRO A 111 -15.93 10.16 13.37
CA PRO A 111 -16.47 9.48 12.20
C PRO A 111 -15.88 8.07 12.06
N ARG A 112 -16.76 7.07 11.93
CA ARG A 112 -16.36 5.67 11.73
C ARG A 112 -16.87 5.19 10.38
N SER A 113 -15.97 4.59 9.62
CA SER A 113 -16.29 4.03 8.31
C SER A 113 -17.32 2.89 8.44
N PRO A 114 -18.49 2.96 7.78
CA PRO A 114 -19.54 1.95 7.89
C PRO A 114 -19.07 0.61 7.35
N ALA A 115 -19.79 -0.48 7.63
CA ALA A 115 -19.44 -1.80 7.11
C ALA A 115 -19.41 -1.80 5.56
N LEU A 116 -18.48 -2.58 4.98
CA LEU A 116 -18.32 -2.67 3.53
C LEU A 116 -19.58 -3.28 2.88
N MET A 117 -20.27 -2.46 2.10
CA MET A 117 -21.44 -2.84 1.31
C MET A 117 -21.03 -3.76 0.14
N ALA A 118 -21.86 -4.76 -0.17
CA ALA A 118 -21.57 -5.71 -1.24
C ALA A 118 -21.42 -5.03 -2.62
N LYS A 119 -22.24 -4.03 -2.94
CA LYS A 119 -22.15 -3.27 -4.19
C LYS A 119 -20.79 -2.58 -4.40
N HIS A 120 -20.14 -2.20 -3.30
CA HIS A 120 -18.84 -1.53 -3.29
C HIS A 120 -17.67 -2.55 -3.32
N ALA A 121 -17.94 -3.85 -3.29
CA ALA A 121 -16.93 -4.92 -3.32
C ALA A 121 -16.95 -5.65 -4.67
N THR A 122 -17.03 -4.90 -5.77
CA THR A 122 -17.13 -5.41 -7.14
C THR A 122 -16.00 -4.88 -8.02
N GLU A 123 -15.75 -5.51 -9.17
CA GLU A 123 -14.71 -5.09 -10.12
C GLU A 123 -14.86 -3.63 -10.55
N GLN A 124 -16.10 -3.12 -10.62
CA GLN A 124 -16.38 -1.71 -10.90
C GLN A 124 -15.74 -0.75 -9.89
N TYR A 125 -15.57 -1.14 -8.63
CA TYR A 125 -14.92 -0.30 -7.61
C TYR A 125 -13.45 -0.64 -7.41
N ARG A 126 -12.89 -1.63 -8.12
CA ARG A 126 -11.50 -2.07 -7.90
C ARG A 126 -10.50 -0.93 -7.99
N LEU A 127 -10.48 -0.21 -9.11
CA LEU A 127 -9.53 0.91 -9.31
C LEU A 127 -9.78 2.08 -8.34
N VAL A 128 -11.01 2.23 -7.83
CA VAL A 128 -11.32 3.20 -6.77
C VAL A 128 -10.62 2.81 -5.47
N TRP A 129 -10.71 1.53 -5.08
CA TRP A 129 -10.02 1.04 -3.89
C TRP A 129 -8.50 1.01 -4.04
N GLU A 130 -7.98 0.67 -5.22
CA GLU A 130 -6.55 0.75 -5.51
C GLU A 130 -6.02 2.18 -5.44
N TYR A 131 -6.78 3.18 -5.87
CA TYR A 131 -6.44 4.59 -5.66
C TYR A 131 -6.27 4.92 -4.18
N TYR A 132 -7.25 4.56 -3.34
CA TYR A 132 -7.16 4.83 -1.90
C TYR A 132 -6.11 3.98 -1.18
N LEU A 133 -5.79 2.80 -1.71
CA LEU A 133 -4.67 1.99 -1.25
C LEU A 133 -3.36 2.76 -1.42
N LEU A 134 -3.15 3.34 -2.61
CA LEU A 134 -1.93 4.05 -2.97
C LEU A 134 -1.84 5.44 -2.33
N LYS A 135 -2.96 6.16 -2.24
CA LYS A 135 -3.02 7.53 -1.73
C LYS A 135 -2.45 7.62 -0.29
N PRO A 136 -1.55 8.58 -0.01
CA PRO A 136 -1.16 8.90 1.36
C PRO A 136 -2.38 9.21 2.22
N THR A 137 -2.49 8.59 3.40
CA THR A 137 -3.64 8.82 4.29
C THR A 137 -3.72 10.30 4.66
N SER A 138 -4.89 10.91 4.40
CA SER A 138 -5.17 12.29 4.79
C SER A 138 -5.61 12.35 6.25
N VAL A 139 -5.30 13.46 6.90
CA VAL A 139 -5.94 13.84 8.16
C VAL A 139 -7.45 13.95 7.92
N GLY A 140 -8.27 13.44 8.85
CA GLY A 140 -9.72 13.50 8.78
C GLY A 140 -10.41 12.31 8.10
N TYR A 141 -9.66 11.31 7.61
CA TYR A 141 -10.26 10.04 7.22
C TYR A 141 -10.84 9.32 8.43
N SER A 142 -12.02 8.73 8.24
CA SER A 142 -12.74 7.99 9.27
C SER A 142 -11.97 6.78 9.74
N ASP A 143 -12.17 6.44 11.01
CA ASP A 143 -11.62 5.23 11.59
C ASP A 143 -12.06 4.01 10.76
N GLN A 144 -11.15 3.05 10.60
CA GLN A 144 -11.36 1.82 9.82
C GLN A 144 -11.46 2.01 8.29
N PHE A 145 -11.26 3.21 7.73
CA PHE A 145 -11.29 3.39 6.28
C PHE A 145 -10.29 2.46 5.57
N THR A 146 -9.04 2.39 6.05
CA THR A 146 -8.02 1.47 5.54
C THR A 146 -8.46 0.00 5.61
N LEU A 147 -9.15 -0.39 6.68
CA LEU A 147 -9.71 -1.73 6.81
C LEU A 147 -10.81 -2.00 5.76
N ARG A 148 -11.55 -0.98 5.31
CA ARG A 148 -12.53 -1.13 4.21
C ARG A 148 -11.85 -1.34 2.87
N ILE A 149 -10.75 -0.64 2.60
CA ILE A 149 -9.91 -0.88 1.42
C ILE A 149 -9.46 -2.34 1.39
N VAL A 150 -8.89 -2.84 2.50
CA VAL A 150 -8.44 -4.24 2.63
C VAL A 150 -9.56 -5.23 2.38
N LYS A 151 -10.73 -5.03 3.03
CA LYS A 151 -11.89 -5.92 2.85
C LYS A 151 -12.43 -5.89 1.42
N ALA A 152 -12.42 -4.73 0.76
CA ALA A 152 -12.93 -4.59 -0.59
C ALA A 152 -12.03 -5.31 -1.59
N LEU A 153 -10.73 -5.04 -1.56
CA LEU A 153 -9.77 -5.71 -2.44
C LEU A 153 -9.69 -7.22 -2.16
N SER A 154 -9.82 -7.64 -0.89
CA SER A 154 -9.95 -9.06 -0.53
C SER A 154 -11.19 -9.70 -1.15
N ARG A 155 -12.33 -9.02 -1.19
CA ARG A 155 -13.56 -9.58 -1.78
C ARG A 155 -13.57 -9.56 -3.30
N ILE A 156 -12.98 -8.53 -3.91
CA ILE A 156 -12.90 -8.38 -5.37
C ILE A 156 -12.02 -9.48 -5.96
N ASN A 157 -10.92 -9.82 -5.29
CA ASN A 157 -10.02 -10.92 -5.66
C ASN A 157 -9.62 -10.91 -7.14
N ASN A 158 -9.09 -9.78 -7.62
CA ASN A 158 -8.61 -9.64 -8.98
C ASN A 158 -7.08 -9.54 -8.99
N PRO A 159 -6.35 -10.46 -9.68
CA PRO A 159 -4.89 -10.44 -9.77
C PRO A 159 -4.31 -9.13 -10.33
N LYS A 160 -5.08 -8.35 -11.10
CA LYS A 160 -4.66 -7.02 -11.55
C LYS A 160 -4.35 -6.07 -10.39
N SER A 161 -4.90 -6.31 -9.21
CA SER A 161 -4.63 -5.52 -7.99
C SER A 161 -3.23 -5.76 -7.43
N ASN A 162 -2.58 -6.87 -7.81
CA ASN A 162 -1.27 -7.24 -7.29
C ASN A 162 -0.22 -6.17 -7.54
N VAL A 163 -0.27 -5.49 -8.69
CA VAL A 163 0.64 -4.39 -9.00
C VAL A 163 0.54 -3.27 -7.96
N SER A 164 -0.68 -2.90 -7.55
CA SER A 164 -0.92 -1.85 -6.54
C SER A 164 -0.50 -2.31 -5.13
N ILE A 165 -0.78 -3.57 -4.81
CA ILE A 165 -0.43 -4.20 -3.52
C ILE A 165 1.09 -4.31 -3.37
N GLU A 166 1.76 -4.86 -4.37
CA GLU A 166 3.22 -4.98 -4.44
C GLU A 166 3.87 -3.61 -4.34
N PHE A 167 3.42 -2.65 -5.15
CA PHE A 167 4.00 -1.33 -5.17
C PHE A 167 3.90 -0.64 -3.79
N ASN A 168 2.76 -0.75 -3.11
CA ASN A 168 2.61 -0.20 -1.76
C ASN A 168 3.54 -0.91 -0.76
N TYR A 169 3.56 -2.26 -0.78
CA TYR A 169 4.44 -3.04 0.09
C TYR A 169 5.92 -2.68 -0.10
N LEU A 170 6.38 -2.61 -1.35
CA LEU A 170 7.77 -2.27 -1.68
C LEU A 170 8.19 -0.90 -1.15
N ASN A 171 7.27 0.07 -1.10
CA ASN A 171 7.53 1.38 -0.52
C ASN A 171 7.67 1.32 1.00
N THR A 172 7.04 0.36 1.67
CA THR A 172 7.18 0.13 3.13
C THR A 172 8.42 -0.68 3.50
N THR A 173 9.03 -1.39 2.55
CA THR A 173 10.17 -2.29 2.80
C THR A 173 11.52 -1.75 2.37
N LYS A 174 11.61 -0.48 1.98
CA LYS A 174 12.89 0.11 1.55
C LYS A 174 13.88 0.15 2.71
N PRO A 175 15.21 -0.01 2.45
CA PRO A 175 16.21 0.04 3.52
C PRO A 175 16.18 1.33 4.36
N ALA A 176 15.83 2.46 3.74
CA ALA A 176 15.74 3.76 4.40
C ALA A 176 14.46 3.96 5.24
N VAL A 177 13.47 3.08 5.13
CA VAL A 177 12.16 3.21 5.81
C VAL A 177 12.21 2.45 7.13
N ALA A 178 12.16 3.16 8.26
CA ALA A 178 12.16 2.56 9.59
C ALA A 178 10.94 1.65 9.82
N LEU A 179 11.14 0.50 10.46
CA LEU A 179 10.03 -0.40 10.83
C LEU A 179 9.26 0.17 12.04
N THR A 180 8.28 1.01 11.76
CA THR A 180 7.31 1.55 12.72
C THR A 180 6.04 0.69 12.78
N GLN A 181 5.16 0.94 13.76
CA GLN A 181 3.84 0.28 13.82
C GLN A 181 2.99 0.57 12.57
N VAL A 182 3.04 1.79 12.04
CA VAL A 182 2.31 2.17 10.82
C VAL A 182 2.82 1.38 9.62
N VAL A 183 4.15 1.25 9.48
CA VAL A 183 4.78 0.44 8.42
C VAL A 183 4.38 -1.03 8.55
N ALA A 184 4.45 -1.59 9.76
CA ALA A 184 4.04 -2.96 10.03
C ALA A 184 2.55 -3.21 9.68
N GLU A 185 1.66 -2.30 10.06
CA GLU A 185 0.23 -2.37 9.72
C GLU A 185 -0.01 -2.31 8.21
N GLN A 186 0.68 -1.43 7.48
CA GLN A 186 0.57 -1.37 6.02
C GLN A 186 1.04 -2.67 5.37
N GLN A 187 2.17 -3.23 5.84
CA GLN A 187 2.63 -4.55 5.38
C GLN A 187 1.60 -5.63 5.67
N GLN A 188 1.06 -5.69 6.90
CA GLN A 188 0.01 -6.62 7.28
C GLN A 188 -1.23 -6.49 6.40
N TYR A 189 -1.66 -5.27 6.06
CA TYR A 189 -2.81 -5.04 5.18
C TYR A 189 -2.60 -5.63 3.78
N MET A 190 -1.43 -5.42 3.17
CA MET A 190 -1.13 -5.99 1.86
C MET A 190 -1.13 -7.52 1.91
N LEU A 191 -0.48 -8.10 2.93
CA LEU A 191 -0.44 -9.55 3.14
C LEU A 191 -1.83 -10.11 3.45
N THR A 192 -2.70 -9.35 4.12
CA THR A 192 -4.11 -9.73 4.36
C THR A 192 -4.88 -9.81 3.05
N ILE A 193 -4.72 -8.83 2.15
CA ILE A 193 -5.41 -8.82 0.85
C ILE A 193 -5.02 -10.06 0.04
N LEU A 194 -3.73 -10.37 -0.04
CA LEU A 194 -3.23 -11.54 -0.76
C LEU A 194 -3.64 -12.83 -0.05
N GLY A 195 -3.48 -12.89 1.27
CA GLY A 195 -3.79 -14.03 2.13
C GLY A 195 -5.25 -14.49 2.10
N ASN A 196 -6.19 -13.56 1.89
CA ASN A 196 -7.60 -13.89 1.73
C ASN A 196 -7.98 -14.37 0.33
N ASN A 197 -7.02 -14.34 -0.60
CA ASN A 197 -7.22 -14.59 -2.02
C ASN A 197 -6.26 -15.67 -2.54
N PRO A 198 -6.48 -16.96 -2.19
CA PRO A 198 -5.61 -18.03 -2.63
C PRO A 198 -5.64 -18.17 -4.16
N SER A 199 -4.50 -17.91 -4.79
CA SER A 199 -4.24 -18.20 -6.21
C SER A 199 -2.73 -18.38 -6.41
N THR A 200 -2.34 -19.01 -7.51
CA THR A 200 -0.94 -19.19 -7.88
C THR A 200 -0.22 -17.85 -8.04
N GLU A 201 -0.87 -16.87 -8.66
CA GLU A 201 -0.35 -15.51 -8.82
C GLU A 201 -0.12 -14.86 -7.45
N ASN A 202 -1.10 -14.92 -6.55
CA ASN A 202 -0.97 -14.32 -5.21
C ASN A 202 0.08 -15.04 -4.36
N LEU A 203 0.29 -16.35 -4.56
CA LEU A 203 1.38 -17.08 -3.92
C LEU A 203 2.75 -16.56 -4.39
N TYR A 204 2.95 -16.38 -5.70
CA TYR A 204 4.20 -15.81 -6.22
C TYR A 204 4.45 -14.41 -5.66
N VAL A 205 3.40 -13.58 -5.59
CA VAL A 205 3.49 -12.24 -4.99
C VAL A 205 3.87 -12.33 -3.52
N LEU A 206 3.17 -13.14 -2.72
CA LEU A 206 3.49 -13.32 -1.29
C LEU A 206 4.95 -13.72 -1.09
N LEU A 207 5.43 -14.72 -1.82
CA LEU A 207 6.82 -15.19 -1.70
C LEU A 207 7.84 -14.11 -2.12
N ASN A 208 7.51 -13.29 -3.12
CA ASN A 208 8.33 -12.15 -3.52
C ASN A 208 8.35 -11.03 -2.46
N LEU A 209 7.21 -10.73 -1.84
CA LEU A 209 7.14 -9.70 -0.79
C LEU A 209 7.90 -10.13 0.48
N LEU A 210 7.78 -11.41 0.87
CA LEU A 210 8.49 -11.96 2.02
C LEU A 210 10.01 -12.02 1.81
N SER A 211 10.48 -12.31 0.59
CA SER A 211 11.92 -12.31 0.30
C SER A 211 12.54 -10.92 0.49
N ILE A 212 11.77 -9.86 0.20
CA ILE A 212 12.21 -8.46 0.32
C ILE A 212 12.16 -7.97 1.77
N SER A 213 11.13 -8.33 2.54
CA SER A 213 11.04 -7.96 3.97
C SER A 213 12.21 -8.48 4.80
N ASN A 214 12.78 -9.63 4.43
CA ASN A 214 13.98 -10.16 5.07
C ASN A 214 15.17 -9.21 4.96
N ILE A 215 15.33 -8.57 3.79
CA ILE A 215 16.42 -7.62 3.51
C ILE A 215 16.26 -6.37 4.37
N GLN A 216 15.03 -5.83 4.50
CA GLN A 216 14.78 -4.67 5.36
C GLN A 216 15.19 -4.95 6.81
N ARG A 217 14.80 -6.10 7.39
CA ARG A 217 15.13 -6.44 8.78
C ARG A 217 16.63 -6.59 9.01
N GLN A 218 17.34 -7.25 8.09
CA GLN A 218 18.80 -7.41 8.16
C GLN A 218 19.52 -6.06 8.18
N SER A 219 18.99 -5.06 7.47
CA SER A 219 19.55 -3.70 7.43
C SER A 219 19.25 -2.85 8.68
N GLN A 220 18.32 -3.27 9.55
CA GLN A 220 17.78 -2.44 10.65
C GLN A 220 18.15 -2.91 12.06
N THR A 221 19.14 -3.79 12.18
CA THR A 221 19.58 -4.47 13.42
C THR A 221 19.85 -3.57 14.63
N ASN A 222 19.97 -2.24 14.46
CA ASN A 222 20.16 -1.29 15.55
C ASN A 222 19.05 -0.23 15.75
N ARG A 223 18.07 -0.07 14.84
CA ARG A 223 17.12 1.08 14.86
C ARG A 223 15.70 0.78 15.36
N SER A 224 15.23 -0.46 15.29
CA SER A 224 13.80 -0.78 15.54
C SER A 224 13.59 -1.84 16.63
N ARG A 225 14.13 -1.62 17.85
CA ARG A 225 13.95 -2.56 18.98
C ARG A 225 12.51 -2.65 19.52
N LEU A 226 11.58 -1.79 19.09
CA LEU A 226 10.24 -1.69 19.67
C LEU A 226 9.13 -2.42 18.91
N VAL A 227 9.34 -2.81 17.64
CA VAL A 227 8.30 -3.45 16.82
C VAL A 227 8.71 -4.87 16.45
N THR A 228 7.99 -5.87 16.99
CA THR A 228 8.23 -7.31 16.78
C THR A 228 7.50 -7.87 15.55
N TRP A 229 7.36 -7.07 14.50
CA TRP A 229 6.64 -7.48 13.29
C TRP A 229 7.42 -8.54 12.49
N GLN A 230 6.76 -9.66 12.21
CA GLN A 230 7.32 -10.79 11.47
C GLN A 230 6.37 -11.22 10.34
N PRO A 231 6.57 -10.71 9.12
CA PRO A 231 5.75 -11.04 7.95
C PRO A 231 5.59 -12.55 7.71
N GLU A 232 6.65 -13.34 7.91
CA GLU A 232 6.62 -14.79 7.69
C GLU A 232 5.73 -15.49 8.71
N SER A 233 5.85 -15.12 9.99
CA SER A 233 5.01 -15.66 11.06
C SER A 233 3.53 -15.33 10.81
N TYR A 234 3.26 -14.12 10.31
CA TYR A 234 1.91 -13.72 9.90
C TYR A 234 1.39 -14.57 8.72
N VAL A 235 2.15 -14.71 7.64
CA VAL A 235 1.74 -15.53 6.48
C VAL A 235 1.61 -17.00 6.84
N LYS A 236 2.50 -17.54 7.69
CA LYS A 236 2.38 -18.89 8.21
C LYS A 236 1.06 -19.08 8.96
N SER A 237 0.61 -18.07 9.73
CA SER A 237 -0.69 -18.11 10.40
C SER A 237 -1.88 -18.09 9.43
N LEU A 238 -1.73 -17.47 8.25
CA LEU A 238 -2.73 -17.48 7.18
C LEU A 238 -2.83 -18.84 6.49
N PHE A 239 -1.74 -19.60 6.46
CA PHE A 239 -1.68 -20.94 5.88
C PHE A 239 -2.02 -22.06 6.88
N SER A 240 -1.98 -21.77 8.18
CA SER A 240 -2.16 -22.75 9.26
C SER A 240 -3.60 -22.85 9.78
N ASP A 241 -3.80 -23.74 10.75
CA ASP A 241 -5.09 -24.12 11.36
C ASP A 241 -5.82 -22.99 12.08
N ASN A 242 -5.14 -21.86 12.34
CA ASN A 242 -5.73 -20.68 12.94
C ASN A 242 -6.44 -19.78 11.90
N ALA A 243 -6.28 -20.05 10.61
CA ALA A 243 -7.02 -19.37 9.55
C ALA A 243 -8.48 -19.88 9.50
N VAL A 244 -9.38 -19.04 8.97
CA VAL A 244 -10.75 -19.48 8.64
C VAL A 244 -10.64 -20.73 7.74
N LEU A 245 -11.23 -21.86 8.16
CA LEU A 245 -11.05 -23.19 7.56
C LEU A 245 -11.13 -23.21 6.01
N ILE A 246 -11.99 -22.36 5.44
CA ILE A 246 -12.17 -22.22 3.98
C ILE A 246 -10.89 -21.70 3.30
N SER A 247 -10.20 -20.74 3.91
CA SER A 247 -8.95 -20.17 3.36
C SER A 247 -7.79 -21.18 3.43
N LYS A 248 -7.73 -21.99 4.50
CA LYS A 248 -6.70 -23.02 4.68
C LYS A 248 -6.69 -24.04 3.54
N ASN A 249 -7.83 -24.66 3.26
CA ASN A 249 -7.91 -25.71 2.24
C ASN A 249 -7.52 -25.17 0.85
N ARG A 250 -7.99 -23.95 0.53
CA ARG A 250 -7.65 -23.29 -0.73
C ARG A 250 -6.15 -23.01 -0.86
N TRP A 251 -5.47 -22.58 0.22
CA TRP A 251 -4.02 -22.39 0.18
C TRP A 251 -3.27 -23.70 -0.01
N ARG A 252 -3.68 -24.78 0.67
CA ARG A 252 -3.08 -26.11 0.47
C ARG A 252 -3.19 -26.54 -0.99
N ASP A 253 -4.34 -26.34 -1.61
CA ASP A 253 -4.56 -26.69 -3.02
C ASP A 253 -3.65 -25.88 -3.95
N VAL A 254 -3.59 -24.56 -3.75
CA VAL A 254 -2.71 -23.67 -4.53
C VAL A 254 -1.24 -24.06 -4.39
N ILE A 255 -0.79 -24.35 -3.17
CA ILE A 255 0.59 -24.78 -2.88
C ILE A 255 0.89 -26.14 -3.50
N GLY A 256 -0.08 -27.06 -3.50
CA GLY A 256 0.07 -28.38 -4.14
C GLY A 256 0.15 -28.31 -5.67
N GLN A 257 -0.40 -27.26 -6.28
CA GLN A 257 -0.46 -27.07 -7.73
C GLN A 257 0.68 -26.21 -8.29
N ILE A 258 1.48 -25.55 -7.45
CA ILE A 258 2.50 -24.62 -7.93
C ILE A 258 3.64 -25.35 -8.66
N ASP A 259 4.03 -24.82 -9.82
CA ASP A 259 5.24 -25.24 -10.51
C ASP A 259 6.47 -24.71 -9.77
N ARG A 260 7.04 -25.55 -8.90
CA ARG A 260 8.23 -25.24 -8.10
C ARG A 260 9.47 -24.94 -8.94
N SER A 261 9.51 -25.32 -10.23
CA SER A 261 10.64 -25.01 -11.11
C SER A 261 10.72 -23.51 -11.44
N LYS A 262 9.59 -22.79 -11.39
CA LYS A 262 9.49 -21.34 -11.59
C LYS A 262 9.88 -20.53 -10.35
N LEU A 263 10.10 -21.19 -9.20
CA LEU A 263 10.50 -20.52 -7.96
C LEU A 263 12.02 -20.41 -7.87
N THR A 264 12.48 -19.25 -7.41
CA THR A 264 13.89 -19.08 -7.01
C THR A 264 14.22 -19.97 -5.80
N ALA A 265 15.51 -20.24 -5.56
CA ALA A 265 15.92 -21.05 -4.41
C ALA A 265 15.46 -20.44 -3.07
N GLN A 266 15.46 -19.12 -2.95
CA GLN A 266 14.96 -18.41 -1.76
C GLN A 266 13.45 -18.59 -1.59
N GLN A 267 12.68 -18.44 -2.67
CA GLN A 267 11.22 -18.62 -2.62
C GLN A 267 10.82 -20.06 -2.30
N ARG A 268 11.57 -21.06 -2.79
CA ARG A 268 11.34 -22.46 -2.43
C ARG A 268 11.54 -22.70 -0.93
N ARG A 269 12.66 -22.20 -0.37
CA ARG A 269 12.91 -22.29 1.08
C ARG A 269 11.80 -21.60 1.89
N LEU A 270 11.41 -20.40 1.50
CA LEU A 270 10.29 -19.69 2.14
C LEU A 270 9.00 -20.50 2.08
N LEU A 271 8.66 -21.08 0.92
CA LEU A 271 7.47 -21.91 0.77
C LEU A 271 7.51 -23.14 1.69
N ASP A 272 8.66 -23.80 1.77
CA ASP A 272 8.85 -24.97 2.63
C ASP A 272 8.73 -24.58 4.13
N ASP A 273 9.25 -23.43 4.56
CA ASP A 273 9.16 -22.94 5.95
C ASP A 273 7.73 -22.52 6.36
N LEU A 274 6.96 -22.00 5.40
CA LEU A 274 5.58 -21.53 5.58
C LEU A 274 4.57 -22.68 5.59
N THR A 275 4.90 -23.82 5.01
CA THR A 275 3.99 -24.97 4.92
C THR A 275 4.17 -25.87 6.14
N PRO A 276 3.14 -26.05 6.98
CA PRO A 276 3.21 -27.03 8.05
C PRO A 276 3.34 -28.43 7.45
N GLN A 277 4.29 -29.22 7.96
CA GLN A 277 4.45 -30.64 7.62
C GLN A 277 3.26 -31.46 8.10
#